data_AF-A0ABD0LJL6-F1
#
_entry.id   AF-A0ABD0LJL6-F1
#
_cell.length_a   1.000
_cell.length_b   1.000
_cell.length_c   1.000
_cell.angle_alpha   90.00
_cell.angle_beta   90.00
_cell.angle_gamma   90.00
#
_symmetry.space_group_name_H-M   'P 1'
#
loop_
_entity.id
_entity.type
_entity.pdbx_description
1 polymer ?
#
loop_
_entity_poly.entity_id
_entity_poly.type
_entity_poly.pdbx_seq_one_letter_code
_entity_poly.pdbx_strand_id
1 'polypeptide(L)'
;MVETLETGDYCAIAAYFLLVLAVGIWSTFRPNRHSATGYFLAGKNMHWFPVGTSIFASNVGAHTFIGMAGTGAATGFGVAIYSWHAIFILIALGWVFLPVYVSSGTFTMPEYVKKRYGGRRLRIYLSVLALILYAFTKVSAEIYAGSVVMQVLMGWNTYLSVALILTVTAFYTVIGGLAAVLYTDALQAVILVTGAFILMGLSLVEVGGWSGMVDKYPMAAANYTLANPENYSCGMPRDDYMHIWRDPVTGDIPWTGAVFGLTTLGIWSWCNDQIAVQRCLSAKNMSHAKAGCVLGGSLMLLTVFLFVVPGMISRIFYPDEIACADPSKCEDVCDNAAGCSNIAYTVLVLRLMPTGKAQARQKTQLT
;
A
#
# COMPACT_ATOMS: atom_id res chain seq x y z
N MET A 1 5.48 15.23 -17.48
CA MET A 1 4.91 16.49 -16.95
C MET A 1 5.53 16.74 -15.58
N VAL A 2 6.30 17.82 -15.39
CA VAL A 2 6.74 18.27 -14.06
C VAL A 2 5.84 19.44 -13.68
N GLU A 3 4.83 19.18 -12.86
CA GLU A 3 4.11 20.28 -12.21
C GLU A 3 5.06 20.87 -11.16
N THR A 4 5.36 22.16 -11.27
CA THR A 4 6.27 22.83 -10.35
C THR A 4 5.61 22.92 -8.97
N LEU A 5 6.12 22.14 -8.01
CA LEU A 5 5.70 22.24 -6.60
C LEU A 5 5.82 23.68 -6.10
N GLU A 6 4.81 24.13 -5.36
CA GLU A 6 4.84 25.44 -4.72
C GLU A 6 5.68 25.40 -3.44
N THR A 7 6.12 26.57 -2.95
CA THR A 7 6.88 26.68 -1.69
C THR A 7 6.15 26.01 -0.51
N GLY A 8 4.81 26.04 -0.50
CA GLY A 8 3.99 25.37 0.51
C GLY A 8 4.16 23.84 0.50
N ASP A 9 4.26 23.24 -0.68
CA ASP A 9 4.40 21.79 -0.83
C ASP A 9 5.78 21.32 -0.33
N TYR A 10 6.84 22.08 -0.65
CA TYR A 10 8.18 21.80 -0.12
C TYR A 10 8.22 21.90 1.41
N CYS A 11 7.57 22.91 1.99
CA CYS A 11 7.45 23.04 3.44
C CYS A 11 6.71 21.86 4.07
N ALA A 12 5.62 21.39 3.46
CA ALA A 12 4.86 20.23 3.93
C ALA A 12 5.69 18.94 3.88
N ILE A 13 6.43 18.71 2.79
CA ILE A 13 7.32 17.56 2.64
C ILE A 13 8.46 17.61 3.68
N ALA A 14 9.10 18.76 3.84
CA ALA A 14 10.15 18.94 4.84
C ALA A 14 9.61 18.71 6.27
N ALA A 15 8.43 19.26 6.58
CA ALA A 15 7.76 19.03 7.86
C ALA A 15 7.45 17.55 8.10
N TYR A 16 6.98 16.82 7.08
CA TYR A 16 6.76 15.38 7.14
C TYR A 16 8.04 14.62 7.52
N PHE A 17 9.14 14.84 6.80
CA PHE A 17 10.40 14.13 7.07
C PHE A 17 10.98 14.49 8.44
N LEU A 18 10.92 15.76 8.84
CA LEU A 18 11.35 16.19 10.17
C LEU A 18 10.51 15.56 11.28
N LEU A 19 9.19 15.44 11.09
CA LEU A 19 8.29 14.84 12.06
C LEU A 19 8.55 13.34 12.20
N VAL A 20 8.74 12.61 11.09
CA VAL A 20 9.12 11.18 11.10
C VAL A 20 10.45 10.98 11.82
N LEU A 21 11.45 11.78 11.50
CA LEU A 21 12.77 11.72 12.13
C LEU A 21 12.70 12.06 13.62
N ALA A 22 11.92 13.08 14.00
CA ALA A 22 11.70 13.45 15.39
C ALA A 22 11.03 12.34 16.18
N VAL A 23 10.01 11.67 15.63
CA VAL A 23 9.34 10.52 16.28
C VAL A 23 10.28 9.33 16.39
N GLY A 24 11.07 9.03 15.35
CA GLY A 24 12.07 7.96 15.37
C GLY A 24 13.16 8.19 16.42
N ILE A 25 13.70 9.40 16.49
CA ILE A 25 14.71 9.79 17.50
C ILE A 25 14.09 9.87 18.90
N TRP A 26 12.87 10.39 19.05
CA TRP A 26 12.18 10.41 20.34
C TRP A 26 11.95 9.00 20.88
N SER A 27 11.54 8.07 20.02
CA SER A 27 11.43 6.65 20.37
C SER A 27 12.78 6.04 20.76
N THR A 28 13.88 6.62 20.24
CA THR A 28 15.26 6.26 20.57
C THR A 28 15.59 6.45 22.05
N PHE A 29 14.95 7.38 22.75
CA PHE A 29 15.23 7.63 24.16
C PHE A 29 14.46 6.74 25.15
N ARG A 30 13.66 5.78 24.66
CA ARG A 30 12.96 4.81 25.54
C ARG A 30 13.89 3.68 26.03
N PRO A 31 13.75 3.23 27.30
CA PRO A 31 14.67 2.29 27.94
C PRO A 31 14.61 0.85 27.36
N ASN A 32 15.67 0.06 27.62
CA ASN A 32 15.90 -1.35 27.22
C ASN A 32 16.30 -1.58 25.74
N ARG A 33 17.52 -1.19 25.35
CA ARG A 33 18.06 -1.42 23.98
C ARG A 33 19.22 -2.40 23.90
N HIS A 34 19.93 -2.62 25.01
CA HIS A 34 21.12 -3.46 25.04
C HIS A 34 20.82 -4.96 24.93
N SER A 35 19.54 -5.37 24.93
CA SER A 35 19.11 -6.76 24.75
C SER A 35 18.47 -6.97 23.38
N ALA A 36 18.62 -8.18 22.84
CA ALA A 36 17.96 -8.58 21.59
C ALA A 36 16.43 -8.39 21.64
N THR A 37 15.80 -8.64 22.79
CA THR A 37 14.37 -8.39 23.02
C THR A 37 14.03 -6.89 22.93
N GLY A 38 14.90 -6.04 23.45
CA GLY A 38 14.78 -4.59 23.35
C GLY A 38 14.81 -4.11 21.92
N TYR A 39 15.83 -4.51 21.17
CA TYR A 39 16.06 -4.07 19.80
C TYR A 39 15.06 -4.67 18.79
N PHE A 40 14.83 -5.99 18.84
CA PHE A 40 14.02 -6.71 17.85
C PHE A 40 12.56 -6.92 18.24
N LEU A 41 12.16 -6.73 19.50
CA LEU A 41 10.76 -6.90 19.95
C LEU A 41 10.21 -5.67 20.66
N ALA A 42 10.90 -4.53 20.60
CA ALA A 42 10.50 -3.31 21.30
C ALA A 42 10.24 -3.54 22.80
N GLY A 43 11.01 -4.45 23.41
CA GLY A 43 10.87 -4.83 24.82
C GLY A 43 9.55 -5.55 25.16
N LYS A 44 8.78 -6.03 24.17
CA LYS A 44 7.44 -6.60 24.35
C LYS A 44 6.53 -5.69 25.16
N ASN A 45 6.50 -4.39 24.83
CA ASN A 45 5.69 -3.41 25.55
C ASN A 45 4.82 -2.56 24.62
N MET A 46 4.61 -3.02 23.39
CA MET A 46 3.84 -2.26 22.41
C MET A 46 2.35 -2.37 22.65
N HIS A 47 1.68 -1.22 22.56
CA HIS A 47 0.22 -1.14 22.62
C HIS A 47 -0.40 -1.59 21.30
N TRP A 48 -1.70 -1.87 21.32
CA TRP A 48 -2.40 -2.47 20.16
C TRP A 48 -2.42 -1.53 18.96
N PHE A 49 -2.46 -0.23 19.21
CA PHE A 49 -2.51 0.81 18.17
C PHE A 49 -1.24 0.84 17.31
N PRO A 50 -0.01 1.02 17.84
CA PRO A 50 1.20 0.92 17.02
C PRO A 50 1.39 -0.45 16.37
N VAL A 51 0.97 -1.54 17.02
CA VAL A 51 1.06 -2.88 16.43
C VAL A 51 0.18 -2.99 15.18
N GLY A 52 -1.10 -2.63 15.27
CA GLY A 52 -2.04 -2.75 14.15
C GLY A 52 -1.78 -1.77 13.01
N THR A 53 -1.49 -0.51 13.34
CA THR A 53 -1.13 0.51 12.33
C THR A 53 0.19 0.18 11.64
N SER A 54 1.16 -0.41 12.34
CA SER A 54 2.42 -0.84 11.73
C SER A 54 2.25 -2.08 10.85
N ILE A 55 1.39 -3.04 11.22
CA ILE A 55 1.00 -4.15 10.32
C ILE A 55 0.39 -3.60 9.03
N PHE A 56 -0.48 -2.59 9.14
CA PHE A 56 -1.07 -1.91 8.00
C PHE A 56 -0.02 -1.17 7.16
N ALA A 57 0.75 -0.26 7.75
CA ALA A 57 1.72 0.58 7.04
C ALA A 57 2.81 -0.22 6.32
N SER A 58 3.24 -1.35 6.90
CA SER A 58 4.24 -2.23 6.27
C SER A 58 3.72 -3.02 5.08
N ASN A 59 2.41 -3.03 4.84
CA ASN A 59 1.80 -3.70 3.69
C ASN A 59 1.11 -2.71 2.74
N VAL A 60 0.88 -1.46 3.16
CA VAL A 60 0.38 -0.38 2.32
C VAL A 60 1.51 0.59 2.02
N GLY A 61 2.30 0.25 1.00
CA GLY A 61 3.36 1.10 0.47
C GLY A 61 2.96 1.72 -0.87
N ALA A 62 3.84 2.53 -1.46
CA ALA A 62 3.63 3.19 -2.76
C ALA A 62 3.10 2.24 -3.85
N HIS A 63 3.61 1.00 -3.89
CA HIS A 63 3.17 -0.05 -4.83
C HIS A 63 1.69 -0.44 -4.66
N THR A 64 1.19 -0.43 -3.43
CA THR A 64 -0.18 -0.83 -3.10
C THR A 64 -1.18 0.21 -3.59
N PHE A 65 -0.87 1.51 -3.45
CA PHE A 65 -1.73 2.58 -3.98
C PHE A 65 -1.80 2.51 -5.50
N ILE A 66 -0.64 2.45 -6.16
CA ILE A 66 -0.50 2.38 -7.62
C ILE A 66 -1.23 1.14 -8.14
N GLY A 67 -0.97 -0.03 -7.54
CA GLY A 67 -1.55 -1.29 -7.97
C GLY A 67 -3.04 -1.42 -7.69
N MET A 68 -3.52 -1.12 -6.48
CA MET A 68 -4.95 -1.28 -6.15
C MET A 68 -5.81 -0.21 -6.80
N ALA A 69 -5.37 1.05 -6.83
CA ALA A 69 -6.11 2.08 -7.54
C ALA A 69 -6.06 1.84 -9.05
N GLY A 70 -4.94 1.38 -9.60
CA GLY A 70 -4.83 1.03 -11.01
C GLY A 70 -5.70 -0.16 -11.41
N THR A 71 -5.71 -1.22 -10.60
CA THR A 71 -6.63 -2.35 -10.82
C THR A 71 -8.08 -1.90 -10.64
N GLY A 72 -8.37 -1.05 -9.66
CA GLY A 72 -9.70 -0.44 -9.49
C GLY A 72 -10.13 0.40 -10.68
N ALA A 73 -9.23 1.21 -11.23
CA ALA A 73 -9.46 1.95 -12.47
C ALA A 73 -9.75 0.99 -13.63
N ALA A 74 -8.98 -0.09 -13.79
CA ALA A 74 -9.10 -1.03 -14.90
C ALA A 74 -10.36 -1.92 -14.83
N THR A 75 -10.65 -2.53 -13.68
CA THR A 75 -11.68 -3.59 -13.57
C THR A 75 -12.72 -3.37 -12.47
N GLY A 76 -12.61 -2.30 -11.67
CA GLY A 76 -13.56 -1.93 -10.63
C GLY A 76 -13.33 -2.64 -9.29
N PHE A 77 -14.41 -2.99 -8.60
CA PHE A 77 -14.39 -3.53 -7.23
C PHE A 77 -13.87 -4.98 -7.11
N GLY A 78 -13.52 -5.66 -8.20
CA GLY A 78 -13.00 -7.04 -8.14
C GLY A 78 -11.77 -7.17 -7.24
N VAL A 79 -10.88 -6.18 -7.29
CA VAL A 79 -9.65 -6.15 -6.46
C VAL A 79 -9.93 -6.03 -4.95
N ALA A 80 -11.13 -5.60 -4.54
CA ALA A 80 -11.49 -5.48 -3.13
C ALA A 80 -11.43 -6.82 -2.38
N ILE A 81 -11.50 -7.93 -3.10
CA ILE A 81 -11.41 -9.27 -2.52
C ILE A 81 -10.09 -9.50 -1.76
N TYR A 82 -8.99 -8.90 -2.20
CA TYR A 82 -7.69 -8.98 -1.50
C TYR A 82 -7.77 -8.37 -0.10
N SER A 83 -8.39 -7.20 0.03
CA SER A 83 -8.56 -6.50 1.30
C SER A 83 -9.57 -7.20 2.22
N TRP A 84 -10.67 -7.72 1.65
CA TRP A 84 -11.66 -8.53 2.39
C TRP A 84 -11.08 -9.84 2.88
N HIS A 85 -10.21 -10.46 2.10
CA HIS A 85 -9.56 -11.71 2.48
C HIS A 85 -8.55 -11.47 3.63
N ALA A 86 -7.79 -10.38 3.55
CA ALA A 86 -6.77 -10.03 4.56
C ALA A 86 -7.32 -9.92 5.99
N ILE A 87 -8.54 -9.40 6.20
CA ILE A 87 -9.11 -9.29 7.55
C ILE A 87 -9.32 -10.66 8.21
N PHE A 88 -9.79 -11.66 7.48
CA PHE A 88 -10.00 -13.00 8.00
C PHE A 88 -8.68 -13.67 8.36
N ILE A 89 -7.66 -13.49 7.53
CA ILE A 89 -6.34 -14.07 7.79
C ILE A 89 -5.63 -13.35 8.94
N LEU A 90 -5.77 -12.03 9.07
CA LEU A 90 -5.21 -11.31 10.23
C LEU A 90 -5.89 -11.72 11.54
N ILE A 91 -7.20 -11.99 11.53
CA ILE A 91 -7.87 -12.62 12.67
C ILE A 91 -7.29 -14.03 12.92
N ALA A 92 -7.08 -14.83 11.88
CA ALA A 92 -6.42 -16.14 12.03
C ALA A 92 -5.00 -16.01 12.63
N LEU A 93 -4.20 -15.02 12.20
CA LEU A 93 -2.90 -14.71 12.78
C LEU A 93 -3.04 -14.50 14.30
N GLY A 94 -3.94 -13.63 14.74
CA GLY A 94 -4.09 -13.30 16.16
C GLY A 94 -4.58 -14.46 17.05
N TRP A 95 -5.49 -15.30 16.55
CA TRP A 95 -6.15 -16.34 17.35
C TRP A 95 -5.58 -17.74 17.18
N VAL A 96 -5.04 -18.07 16.01
CA VAL A 96 -4.56 -19.43 15.69
C VAL A 96 -3.04 -19.49 15.73
N PHE A 97 -2.35 -18.62 14.98
CA PHE A 97 -0.91 -18.72 14.79
C PHE A 97 -0.12 -18.08 15.94
N LEU A 98 -0.53 -16.89 16.38
CA LEU A 98 0.21 -16.12 17.36
C LEU A 98 0.35 -16.81 18.73
N PRO A 99 -0.67 -17.51 19.29
CA PRO A 99 -0.49 -18.29 20.52
C PRO A 99 0.61 -19.35 20.42
N VAL A 100 0.76 -19.97 19.25
CA VAL A 100 1.81 -20.97 18.98
C VAL A 100 3.18 -20.30 18.92
N TYR A 101 3.30 -19.15 18.25
CA TYR A 101 4.57 -18.43 18.18
C TYR A 101 5.00 -17.86 19.52
N VAL A 102 4.08 -17.28 20.29
CA VAL A 102 4.38 -16.74 21.62
C VAL A 102 4.82 -17.85 22.58
N SER A 103 4.15 -19.01 22.58
CA SER A 103 4.53 -20.16 23.42
C SER A 103 5.86 -20.79 22.98
N SER A 104 6.22 -20.69 21.70
CA SER A 104 7.51 -21.17 21.22
C SER A 104 8.70 -20.32 21.69
N GLY A 105 8.49 -19.06 22.05
CA GLY A 105 9.54 -18.14 22.51
C GLY A 105 10.58 -17.75 21.44
N THR A 106 10.36 -18.05 20.16
CA THR A 106 11.28 -17.73 19.07
C THR A 106 11.07 -16.31 18.55
N PHE A 107 12.12 -15.68 18.02
CA PHE A 107 12.04 -14.31 17.48
C PHE A 107 11.88 -14.27 15.96
N THR A 108 12.26 -15.34 15.28
CA THR A 108 12.25 -15.42 13.82
C THR A 108 11.49 -16.64 13.31
N MET A 109 10.84 -16.53 12.17
CA MET A 109 10.12 -17.65 11.56
C MET A 109 11.05 -18.83 11.20
N PRO A 110 12.26 -18.62 10.65
CA PRO A 110 13.23 -19.71 10.47
C PRO A 110 13.65 -20.40 11.77
N GLU A 111 13.70 -19.67 12.88
CA GLU A 111 13.98 -20.24 14.20
C GLU A 111 12.81 -21.08 14.73
N TYR A 112 11.57 -20.61 14.53
CA TYR A 112 10.37 -21.41 14.82
C TYR A 112 10.40 -22.74 14.05
N VAL A 113 10.66 -22.70 12.75
CA VAL A 113 10.76 -23.91 11.90
C VAL A 113 11.86 -24.84 12.42
N LYS A 114 13.04 -24.31 12.78
CA LYS A 114 14.11 -25.12 13.41
C LYS A 114 13.64 -25.79 14.69
N LYS A 115 12.91 -25.08 15.55
CA LYS A 115 12.42 -25.63 16.82
C LYS A 115 11.35 -26.70 16.60
N ARG A 116 10.52 -26.54 15.56
CA ARG A 116 9.40 -27.45 15.26
C ARG A 116 9.81 -28.72 14.51
N TYR A 117 10.73 -28.62 13.55
CA TYR A 117 11.12 -29.71 12.64
C TYR A 117 12.58 -30.16 12.84
N GLY A 118 13.38 -29.44 13.62
CA GLY A 118 14.80 -29.72 13.79
C GLY A 118 15.67 -29.21 12.64
N GLY A 119 16.99 -29.37 12.78
CA GLY A 119 17.96 -29.12 11.71
C GLY A 119 18.49 -27.68 11.61
N ARG A 120 19.80 -27.50 11.87
CA ARG A 120 20.49 -26.21 11.69
C ARG A 120 20.51 -25.77 10.21
N ARG A 121 20.63 -26.73 9.28
CA ARG A 121 20.66 -26.48 7.84
C ARG A 121 19.38 -25.82 7.33
N LEU A 122 18.22 -26.29 7.82
CA LEU A 122 16.91 -25.75 7.45
C LEU A 122 16.76 -24.28 7.89
N ARG A 123 17.18 -23.94 9.11
CA ARG A 123 17.20 -22.54 9.58
C ARG A 123 18.03 -21.65 8.67
N ILE A 124 19.27 -22.07 8.37
CA ILE A 124 20.20 -21.28 7.56
C ILE A 124 19.64 -21.09 6.16
N TYR A 125 19.15 -22.16 5.54
CA TYR A 125 18.54 -22.10 4.21
C TYR A 125 17.37 -21.12 4.16
N LEU A 126 16.41 -21.24 5.08
CA LEU A 126 15.25 -20.35 5.11
C LEU A 126 15.61 -18.90 5.45
N SER A 127 16.57 -18.67 6.34
CA SER A 127 17.05 -17.32 6.64
C SER A 127 17.73 -16.67 5.44
N VAL A 128 18.62 -17.38 4.74
CA VAL A 128 19.31 -16.85 3.56
C VAL A 128 18.32 -16.59 2.42
N LEU A 129 17.43 -17.56 2.15
CA LEU A 129 16.40 -17.41 1.14
C LEU A 129 15.48 -16.23 1.44
N ALA A 130 15.01 -16.10 2.68
CA ALA A 130 14.15 -14.98 3.07
C ALA A 130 14.88 -13.64 2.89
N LEU A 131 16.14 -13.50 3.33
CA LEU A 131 16.90 -12.26 3.18
C LEU A 131 17.10 -11.86 1.72
N ILE A 132 17.45 -12.82 0.86
CA ILE A 132 17.60 -12.59 -0.59
C ILE A 132 16.26 -12.13 -1.18
N LEU A 133 15.18 -12.87 -0.94
CA LEU A 133 13.86 -12.49 -1.45
C LEU A 133 13.47 -11.09 -0.96
N TYR A 134 13.66 -10.79 0.32
CA TYR A 134 13.36 -9.48 0.89
C TYR A 134 14.14 -8.35 0.24
N ALA A 135 15.44 -8.53 0.02
CA ALA A 135 16.29 -7.51 -0.61
C ALA A 135 15.91 -7.25 -2.07
N PHE A 136 15.66 -8.31 -2.84
CA PHE A 136 15.43 -8.20 -4.28
C PHE A 136 13.98 -7.97 -4.69
N THR A 137 12.99 -8.31 -3.85
CA THR A 137 11.57 -8.15 -4.20
C THR A 137 10.87 -7.04 -3.43
N LYS A 138 10.92 -7.05 -2.08
CA LYS A 138 10.18 -6.07 -1.28
C LYS A 138 10.91 -4.72 -1.19
N VAL A 139 12.15 -4.74 -0.70
CA VAL A 139 12.92 -3.51 -0.44
C VAL A 139 13.20 -2.75 -1.75
N SER A 140 13.58 -3.46 -2.81
CA SER A 140 13.80 -2.88 -4.15
C SER A 140 12.54 -2.22 -4.72
N ALA A 141 11.38 -2.88 -4.65
CA ALA A 141 10.12 -2.36 -5.17
C ALA A 141 9.65 -1.11 -4.40
N GLU A 142 9.79 -1.11 -3.08
CA GLU A 142 9.42 0.04 -2.24
C GLU A 142 10.33 1.25 -2.51
N ILE A 143 11.65 1.04 -2.58
CA ILE A 143 12.62 2.10 -2.88
C ILE A 143 12.39 2.64 -4.30
N TYR A 144 12.16 1.76 -5.28
CA TYR A 144 11.88 2.17 -6.64
C TYR A 144 10.62 3.03 -6.71
N ALA A 145 9.50 2.54 -6.16
CA ALA A 145 8.24 3.28 -6.14
C ALA A 145 8.38 4.63 -5.42
N GLY A 146 9.11 4.68 -4.29
CA GLY A 146 9.43 5.93 -3.60
C GLY A 146 10.28 6.89 -4.44
N SER A 147 11.26 6.37 -5.19
CA SER A 147 12.12 7.18 -6.06
C SER A 147 11.38 7.77 -7.26
N VAL A 148 10.41 7.03 -7.82
CA VAL A 148 9.54 7.50 -8.91
C VAL A 148 8.66 8.63 -8.40
N VAL A 149 8.05 8.49 -7.22
CA VAL A 149 7.28 9.58 -6.60
C VAL A 149 8.15 10.83 -6.41
N MET A 150 9.39 10.67 -5.93
CA MET A 150 10.31 11.79 -5.75
C MET A 150 10.70 12.46 -7.08
N GLN A 151 10.88 11.66 -8.12
CA GLN A 151 11.17 12.15 -9.48
C GLN A 151 9.98 12.92 -10.06
N VAL A 152 8.76 12.42 -9.88
CA VAL A 152 7.54 13.09 -10.36
C VAL A 152 7.28 14.39 -9.61
N LEU A 153 7.44 14.39 -8.28
CA LEU A 153 7.16 15.56 -7.46
C LEU A 153 8.27 16.61 -7.54
N MET A 154 9.53 16.23 -7.33
CA MET A 154 10.64 17.19 -7.21
C MET A 154 11.49 17.32 -8.48
N GLY A 155 11.26 16.49 -9.50
CA GLY A 155 12.14 16.44 -10.67
C GLY A 155 13.54 15.91 -10.38
N TRP A 156 13.76 15.28 -9.21
CA TRP A 156 15.08 14.80 -8.80
C TRP A 156 15.51 13.56 -9.57
N ASN A 157 16.82 13.40 -9.73
CA ASN A 157 17.41 12.20 -10.31
C ASN A 157 17.07 10.97 -9.45
N THR A 158 16.63 9.88 -10.08
CA THR A 158 16.25 8.64 -9.41
C THR A 158 17.32 8.11 -8.46
N TYR A 159 18.60 8.14 -8.85
CA TYR A 159 19.70 7.66 -8.01
C TYR A 159 19.90 8.53 -6.76
N LEU A 160 19.73 9.85 -6.87
CA LEU A 160 19.79 10.76 -5.73
C LEU A 160 18.63 10.49 -4.76
N SER A 161 17.42 10.33 -5.29
CA SER A 161 16.22 10.00 -4.51
C SER A 161 16.39 8.67 -3.75
N VAL A 162 16.89 7.63 -4.42
CA VAL A 162 17.19 6.33 -3.80
C VAL A 162 18.22 6.48 -2.69
N ALA A 163 19.34 7.17 -2.93
CA ALA A 163 20.40 7.36 -1.94
C ALA A 163 19.89 8.10 -0.68
N LEU A 164 19.08 9.14 -0.85
CA LEU A 164 18.49 9.89 0.26
C LEU A 164 17.50 9.04 1.08
N ILE A 165 16.54 8.39 0.42
CA ILE A 165 15.55 7.54 1.09
C ILE A 165 16.23 6.42 1.88
N LEU A 166 17.23 5.77 1.27
CA LEU A 166 18.01 4.71 1.92
C LEU A 166 18.79 5.23 3.13
N THR A 167 19.49 6.35 2.99
CA THR A 167 20.35 6.90 4.04
C THR A 167 19.52 7.31 5.25
N VAL A 168 18.42 8.06 5.03
CA VAL A 168 17.54 8.52 6.11
C VAL A 168 16.88 7.32 6.79
N THR A 169 16.31 6.39 6.01
CA THR A 169 15.64 5.19 6.53
C THR A 169 16.60 4.31 7.32
N ALA A 170 17.81 4.08 6.81
CA ALA A 170 18.83 3.29 7.49
C ALA A 170 19.26 3.96 8.81
N PHE A 171 19.48 5.29 8.79
CA PHE A 171 19.93 6.03 9.96
C PHE A 171 18.97 5.87 11.15
N TYR A 172 17.68 6.20 10.98
CA TYR A 172 16.74 6.11 12.10
C TYR A 172 16.38 4.65 12.45
N THR A 173 16.43 3.72 11.50
CA THR A 173 16.11 2.30 11.76
C THR A 173 17.22 1.60 12.54
N VAL A 174 18.49 1.80 12.15
CA VAL A 174 19.65 1.20 12.83
C VAL A 174 19.74 1.71 14.27
N ILE A 175 19.56 3.02 14.47
CA ILE A 175 19.61 3.65 15.79
C ILE A 175 18.38 3.29 16.63
N GLY A 176 17.20 3.28 16.01
CA GLY A 176 15.92 3.20 16.70
C GLY A 176 15.45 1.79 17.08
N GLY A 177 15.80 0.77 16.32
CA GLY A 177 15.29 -0.60 16.46
C GLY A 177 13.79 -0.71 16.15
N LEU A 178 13.18 -1.86 16.45
CA LEU A 178 11.77 -2.12 16.10
C LEU A 178 10.82 -1.10 16.74
N ALA A 179 11.10 -0.61 17.95
CA ALA A 179 10.24 0.38 18.61
C ALA A 179 10.09 1.66 17.77
N ALA A 180 11.21 2.20 17.26
CA ALA A 180 11.18 3.39 16.42
C ALA A 180 10.37 3.15 15.16
N VAL A 181 10.59 2.01 14.49
CA VAL A 181 9.83 1.60 13.30
C VAL A 181 8.33 1.57 13.57
N LEU A 182 7.87 0.94 14.67
CA LEU A 182 6.43 0.88 14.96
C LEU A 182 5.81 2.25 15.22
N TYR A 183 6.52 3.17 15.85
CA TYR A 183 6.00 4.53 16.10
C TYR A 183 6.01 5.39 14.84
N THR A 184 7.05 5.30 14.00
CA THR A 184 7.07 5.98 12.70
C THR A 184 6.00 5.41 11.77
N ASP A 185 5.82 4.09 11.75
CA ASP A 185 4.76 3.43 10.98
C ASP A 185 3.37 3.86 11.44
N ALA A 186 3.15 3.97 12.75
CA ALA A 186 1.85 4.41 13.30
C ALA A 186 1.50 5.84 12.87
N LEU A 187 2.48 6.73 12.90
CA LEU A 187 2.35 8.09 12.40
C LEU A 187 2.05 8.09 10.88
N GLN A 188 2.84 7.34 10.10
CA GLN A 188 2.67 7.26 8.65
C GLN A 188 1.31 6.70 8.28
N ALA A 189 0.82 5.67 8.98
CA ALA A 189 -0.51 5.12 8.78
C ALA A 189 -1.60 6.18 8.98
N VAL A 190 -1.50 7.01 10.03
CA VAL A 190 -2.47 8.09 10.29
C VAL A 190 -2.44 9.11 9.16
N ILE A 191 -1.26 9.60 8.78
CA ILE A 191 -1.10 10.60 7.70
C ILE A 191 -1.67 10.07 6.38
N LEU A 192 -1.33 8.83 6.05
CA LEU A 192 -1.77 8.12 4.84
C LEU A 192 -3.29 7.96 4.80
N VAL A 193 -3.88 7.42 5.86
CA VAL A 193 -5.33 7.21 5.95
C VAL A 193 -6.07 8.54 5.86
N THR A 194 -5.62 9.57 6.60
CA THR A 194 -6.23 10.90 6.55
C THR A 194 -6.12 11.53 5.16
N GLY A 195 -4.94 11.50 4.54
CA GLY A 195 -4.74 12.04 3.19
C GLY A 195 -5.61 11.35 2.14
N ALA A 196 -5.70 10.02 2.22
CA ALA A 196 -6.54 9.25 1.30
C ALA A 196 -8.03 9.50 1.52
N PHE A 197 -8.49 9.71 2.76
CA PHE A 197 -9.88 10.10 3.04
C PHE A 197 -10.22 11.46 2.45
N ILE A 198 -9.31 12.44 2.55
CA ILE A 198 -9.49 13.76 1.96
C ILE A 198 -9.61 13.65 0.44
N LEU A 199 -8.68 12.93 -0.20
CA LEU A 199 -8.71 12.71 -1.65
C LEU A 199 -10.00 12.02 -2.10
N MET A 200 -10.39 10.95 -1.41
CA MET A 200 -11.64 10.23 -1.68
C MET A 200 -12.85 11.17 -1.58
N GLY A 201 -12.93 11.96 -0.50
CA GLY A 201 -14.01 12.93 -0.30
C GLY A 201 -14.09 13.96 -1.42
N LEU A 202 -12.96 14.59 -1.79
CA LEU A 202 -12.89 15.55 -2.89
C LEU A 202 -13.30 14.92 -4.23
N SER A 203 -12.80 13.71 -4.52
CA SER A 203 -13.10 12.99 -5.76
C SER A 203 -14.57 12.61 -5.88
N LEU A 204 -15.20 12.20 -4.76
CA LEU A 204 -16.62 11.89 -4.71
C LEU A 204 -17.47 13.14 -4.88
N VAL A 205 -17.09 14.28 -4.32
CA VAL A 205 -17.84 15.53 -4.52
C VAL A 205 -17.80 15.94 -5.99
N GLU A 206 -16.62 15.93 -6.62
CA GLU A 206 -16.44 16.37 -8.01
C GLU A 206 -17.14 15.45 -9.02
N VAL A 207 -17.19 14.14 -8.77
CA VAL A 207 -17.85 13.19 -9.70
C VAL A 207 -19.38 13.23 -9.62
N GLY A 208 -19.95 13.85 -8.58
CA GLY A 208 -21.40 13.90 -8.31
C GLY A 208 -21.88 12.87 -7.29
N GLY A 209 -21.03 12.48 -6.35
CA GLY A 209 -21.28 11.50 -5.30
C GLY A 209 -21.09 10.05 -5.75
N TRP A 210 -21.50 9.13 -4.89
CA TRP A 210 -21.45 7.70 -5.19
C TRP A 210 -22.28 7.32 -6.42
N SER A 211 -23.49 7.89 -6.56
CA SER A 211 -24.33 7.68 -7.74
C SER A 211 -23.65 8.18 -9.00
N GLY A 212 -23.05 9.38 -8.97
CA GLY A 212 -22.32 9.92 -10.12
C GLY A 212 -21.16 9.02 -10.57
N MET A 213 -20.45 8.38 -9.63
CA MET A 213 -19.42 7.39 -9.96
C MET A 213 -20.02 6.15 -10.64
N VAL A 214 -21.07 5.56 -10.06
CA VAL A 214 -21.74 4.35 -10.58
C VAL A 214 -22.34 4.61 -11.98
N ASP A 215 -22.91 5.79 -12.20
CA ASP A 215 -23.54 6.12 -13.49
C ASP A 215 -22.50 6.40 -14.59
N LYS A 216 -21.37 7.05 -14.24
CA LYS A 216 -20.35 7.48 -15.21
C LYS A 216 -19.26 6.45 -15.47
N TYR A 217 -18.93 5.58 -14.52
CA TYR A 217 -17.85 4.59 -14.67
C TYR A 217 -18.02 3.66 -15.89
N PRO A 218 -19.23 3.13 -16.20
CA PRO A 218 -19.43 2.30 -17.40
C PRO A 218 -19.14 3.02 -18.71
N MET A 219 -19.20 4.35 -18.73
CA MET A 219 -18.94 5.20 -19.90
C MET A 219 -17.48 5.69 -19.95
N ALA A 220 -16.64 5.35 -18.97
CA ALA A 220 -15.29 5.87 -18.81
C ALA A 220 -14.27 5.11 -19.69
N ALA A 221 -14.43 5.22 -21.01
CA ALA A 221 -13.50 4.71 -22.02
C ALA A 221 -12.85 5.84 -22.80
N ALA A 222 -11.64 5.62 -23.29
CA ALA A 222 -10.94 6.60 -24.11
C ALA A 222 -11.71 6.87 -25.43
N ASN A 223 -11.63 8.10 -25.94
CA ASN A 223 -12.35 8.53 -27.14
C ASN A 223 -12.05 7.66 -28.36
N TYR A 224 -10.80 7.21 -28.50
CA TYR A 224 -10.39 6.31 -29.59
C TYR A 224 -10.85 4.87 -29.39
N THR A 225 -11.02 4.43 -28.14
CA THR A 225 -11.65 3.15 -27.81
C THR A 225 -13.12 3.17 -28.18
N LEU A 226 -13.82 4.27 -27.89
CA LEU A 226 -15.22 4.48 -28.28
C LEU A 226 -15.40 4.56 -29.81
N ALA A 227 -14.41 5.12 -30.52
CA ALA A 227 -14.44 5.21 -31.98
C ALA A 227 -14.22 3.86 -32.68
N ASN A 228 -13.51 2.92 -32.05
CA ASN A 228 -13.30 1.57 -32.59
C ASN A 228 -13.31 0.49 -31.49
N PRO A 229 -14.49 0.13 -30.96
CA PRO A 229 -14.60 -0.76 -29.81
C PRO A 229 -14.13 -2.19 -30.09
N GLU A 230 -14.24 -2.67 -31.33
CA GLU A 230 -13.82 -4.03 -31.70
C GLU A 230 -12.30 -4.21 -31.60
N ASN A 231 -11.53 -3.21 -32.03
CA ASN A 231 -10.07 -3.24 -31.98
C ASN A 231 -9.50 -2.94 -30.58
N TYR A 232 -10.23 -2.23 -29.74
CA TYR A 232 -9.77 -1.75 -28.43
C TYR A 232 -10.66 -2.21 -27.26
N SER A 233 -11.26 -3.39 -27.38
CA SER A 233 -12.22 -3.93 -26.40
C SER A 233 -11.65 -4.01 -24.97
N CYS A 234 -10.34 -4.15 -24.80
CA CYS A 234 -9.67 -4.14 -23.50
C CYS A 234 -9.75 -2.79 -22.76
N GLY A 235 -9.96 -1.67 -23.47
CA GLY A 235 -10.10 -0.33 -22.90
C GLY A 235 -11.50 -0.02 -22.38
N MET A 236 -12.48 -0.91 -22.57
CA MET A 236 -13.83 -0.75 -22.07
C MET A 236 -13.93 -1.16 -20.59
N PRO A 237 -14.69 -0.44 -19.75
CA PRO A 237 -15.03 -0.90 -18.41
C PRO A 237 -15.79 -2.23 -18.45
N ARG A 238 -15.62 -3.08 -17.44
CA ARG A 238 -16.36 -4.35 -17.34
C ARG A 238 -17.81 -4.11 -16.91
N ASP A 239 -18.75 -4.92 -17.39
CA ASP A 239 -20.15 -4.86 -16.97
C ASP A 239 -20.33 -5.22 -15.48
N ASP A 240 -19.52 -6.15 -14.98
CA ASP A 240 -19.54 -6.64 -13.61
C ASP A 240 -18.63 -5.83 -12.67
N TYR A 241 -18.31 -4.57 -12.99
CA TYR A 241 -17.35 -3.74 -12.25
C TYR A 241 -17.70 -3.54 -10.76
N MET A 242 -18.97 -3.61 -10.36
CA MET A 242 -19.39 -3.53 -8.95
C MET A 242 -19.33 -4.87 -8.20
N HIS A 243 -19.07 -5.97 -8.90
CA HIS A 243 -19.07 -7.30 -8.31
C HIS A 243 -17.66 -7.66 -7.81
N ILE A 244 -17.56 -7.96 -6.51
CA ILE A 244 -16.31 -8.44 -5.89
C ILE A 244 -16.06 -9.91 -6.27
N TRP A 245 -17.11 -10.72 -6.23
CA TRP A 245 -17.04 -12.14 -6.58
C TRP A 245 -17.22 -12.32 -8.08
N ARG A 246 -16.10 -12.53 -8.78
CA ARG A 246 -16.09 -12.68 -10.23
C ARG A 246 -16.39 -14.11 -10.66
N ASP A 247 -16.86 -14.22 -11.90
CA ASP A 247 -17.13 -15.50 -12.56
C ASP A 247 -15.92 -16.46 -12.45
N PRO A 248 -16.14 -17.74 -12.14
CA PRO A 248 -15.06 -18.70 -11.91
C PRO A 248 -14.18 -18.99 -13.14
N VAL A 249 -14.61 -18.64 -14.35
CA VAL A 249 -13.92 -19.00 -15.60
C VAL A 249 -13.49 -17.76 -16.38
N THR A 250 -14.38 -16.76 -16.48
CA THR A 250 -14.22 -15.56 -17.34
C THR A 250 -13.86 -14.30 -16.56
N GLY A 251 -13.82 -14.40 -15.21
CA GLY A 251 -13.39 -13.31 -14.34
C GLY A 251 -11.90 -13.03 -14.44
N ASP A 252 -11.53 -11.76 -14.26
CA ASP A 252 -10.13 -11.33 -14.07
C ASP A 252 -9.57 -11.82 -12.72
N ILE A 253 -10.42 -11.86 -11.69
CA ILE A 253 -10.11 -12.40 -10.36
C ILE A 253 -11.16 -13.45 -9.98
N PRO A 254 -11.13 -14.66 -10.58
CA PRO A 254 -12.13 -15.69 -10.35
C PRO A 254 -12.32 -16.00 -8.87
N TRP A 255 -13.58 -16.14 -8.41
CA TRP A 255 -13.86 -16.36 -6.99
C TRP A 255 -13.20 -17.63 -6.43
N THR A 256 -13.03 -18.67 -7.26
CA THR A 256 -12.36 -19.92 -6.88
C THR A 256 -10.89 -19.68 -6.56
N GLY A 257 -10.18 -18.95 -7.43
CA GLY A 257 -8.82 -18.47 -7.19
C GLY A 257 -8.73 -17.55 -5.99
N ALA A 258 -9.74 -16.69 -5.80
CA ALA A 258 -9.84 -15.81 -4.65
C ALA A 258 -9.97 -16.58 -3.32
N VAL A 259 -10.81 -17.62 -3.26
CA VAL A 259 -11.00 -18.40 -2.04
C VAL A 259 -9.81 -19.31 -1.77
N PHE A 260 -9.37 -20.12 -2.73
CA PHE A 260 -8.35 -21.15 -2.46
C PHE A 260 -6.92 -20.64 -2.64
N GLY A 261 -6.70 -19.82 -3.67
CA GLY A 261 -5.39 -19.23 -3.97
C GLY A 261 -5.03 -18.14 -2.96
N LEU A 262 -5.89 -17.14 -2.76
CA LEU A 262 -5.59 -16.05 -1.82
C LEU A 262 -5.55 -16.54 -0.37
N THR A 263 -6.26 -17.61 0.01
CA THR A 263 -6.10 -18.20 1.35
C THR A 263 -4.70 -18.69 1.60
N THR A 264 -4.13 -19.42 0.64
CA THR A 264 -2.76 -19.92 0.77
C THR A 264 -1.74 -18.77 0.80
N LEU A 265 -1.90 -17.81 -0.13
CA LEU A 265 -1.04 -16.62 -0.19
C LEU A 265 -1.17 -15.76 1.06
N GLY A 266 -2.39 -15.53 1.54
CA GLY A 266 -2.67 -14.75 2.72
C GLY A 266 -2.05 -15.36 3.97
N ILE A 267 -2.19 -16.68 4.18
CA ILE A 267 -1.55 -17.37 5.31
C ILE A 267 -0.04 -17.18 5.25
N TRP A 268 0.57 -17.26 4.06
CA TRP A 268 2.00 -16.99 3.92
C TRP A 268 2.34 -15.53 4.26
N SER A 269 1.66 -14.56 3.65
CA SER A 269 1.94 -13.11 3.79
C SER A 269 1.65 -12.55 5.18
N TRP A 270 0.65 -13.07 5.90
CA TRP A 270 0.23 -12.52 7.18
C TRP A 270 0.63 -13.40 8.36
N CYS A 271 0.56 -14.72 8.22
CA CYS A 271 0.77 -15.66 9.33
C CYS A 271 2.18 -16.25 9.39
N ASN A 272 2.94 -16.21 8.30
CA ASN A 272 4.31 -16.73 8.25
C ASN A 272 5.33 -15.64 7.88
N ASP A 273 4.88 -14.46 7.49
CA ASP A 273 5.80 -13.40 7.16
C ASP A 273 6.41 -12.78 8.42
N GLN A 274 7.74 -12.65 8.42
CA GLN A 274 8.50 -12.15 9.56
C GLN A 274 8.04 -10.73 9.95
N ILE A 275 7.79 -9.85 8.98
CA ILE A 275 7.36 -8.47 9.23
C ILE A 275 6.06 -8.40 10.00
N ALA A 276 5.04 -9.17 9.60
CA ALA A 276 3.73 -9.18 10.24
C ALA A 276 3.79 -9.84 11.62
N VAL A 277 4.38 -11.04 11.71
CA VAL A 277 4.41 -11.80 12.96
C VAL A 277 5.28 -11.11 14.02
N GLN A 278 6.43 -10.53 13.65
CA GLN A 278 7.32 -9.86 14.59
C GLN A 278 6.66 -8.64 15.26
N ARG A 279 5.83 -7.90 14.52
CA ARG A 279 5.03 -6.79 15.08
C ARG A 279 4.04 -7.30 16.12
N CYS A 280 3.34 -8.39 15.86
CA CYS A 280 2.45 -9.03 16.83
C CYS A 280 3.20 -9.52 18.07
N LEU A 281 4.41 -10.08 17.91
CA LEU A 281 5.25 -10.55 19.01
C LEU A 281 5.82 -9.41 19.89
N SER A 282 5.83 -8.18 19.40
CA SER A 282 6.26 -6.98 20.15
C SER A 282 5.18 -6.44 21.09
N ALA A 283 3.95 -6.92 20.98
CA ALA A 283 2.83 -6.48 21.81
C ALA A 283 3.05 -6.83 23.30
N LYS A 284 2.51 -6.00 24.19
CA LYS A 284 2.69 -6.17 25.64
C LYS A 284 2.02 -7.42 26.22
N ASN A 285 0.94 -7.88 25.60
CA ASN A 285 0.26 -9.11 25.97
C ASN A 285 -0.58 -9.62 24.79
N MET A 286 -1.15 -10.82 24.94
CA MET A 286 -1.94 -11.47 23.89
C MET A 286 -3.18 -10.66 23.49
N SER A 287 -3.82 -9.96 24.43
CA SER A 287 -4.98 -9.12 24.13
C SER A 287 -4.59 -7.96 23.20
N HIS A 288 -3.48 -7.29 23.50
CA HIS A 288 -2.96 -6.20 22.66
C HIS A 288 -2.50 -6.68 21.28
N ALA A 289 -1.96 -7.89 21.19
CA ALA A 289 -1.56 -8.46 19.92
C ALA A 289 -2.76 -8.81 19.04
N LYS A 290 -3.80 -9.43 19.63
CA LYS A 290 -5.08 -9.72 18.95
C LYS A 290 -5.79 -8.44 18.51
N ALA A 291 -5.87 -7.44 19.39
CA ALA A 291 -6.43 -6.14 19.05
C ALA A 291 -5.64 -5.44 17.94
N GLY A 292 -4.30 -5.59 17.91
CA GLY A 292 -3.47 -5.12 16.82
C GLY A 292 -3.79 -5.82 15.49
N CYS A 293 -4.00 -7.14 15.51
CA CYS A 293 -4.41 -7.89 14.32
C CYS A 293 -5.77 -7.43 13.78
N VAL A 294 -6.76 -7.21 14.68
CA VAL A 294 -8.07 -6.69 14.30
C VAL A 294 -7.95 -5.29 13.71
N LEU A 295 -7.22 -4.38 14.36
CA LEU A 295 -7.00 -3.03 13.84
C LEU A 295 -6.34 -3.07 12.45
N GLY A 296 -5.29 -3.86 12.26
CA GLY A 296 -4.63 -4.02 10.97
C GLY A 296 -5.59 -4.51 9.89
N GLY A 297 -6.43 -5.50 10.22
CA GLY A 297 -7.45 -6.03 9.31
C GLY A 297 -8.57 -5.02 8.99
N SER A 298 -9.01 -4.24 9.99
CA SER A 298 -9.99 -3.18 9.79
C SER A 298 -9.44 -2.05 8.90
N LEU A 299 -8.18 -1.66 9.09
CA LEU A 299 -7.54 -0.66 8.22
C LEU A 299 -7.34 -1.21 6.79
N MET A 300 -7.04 -2.50 6.62
CA MET A 300 -7.02 -3.12 5.30
C MET A 300 -8.37 -2.99 4.60
N LEU A 301 -9.49 -3.19 5.30
CA LEU A 301 -10.82 -3.05 4.70
C LEU A 301 -11.07 -1.62 4.16
N LEU A 302 -10.55 -0.60 4.85
CA LEU A 302 -10.67 0.80 4.39
C LEU A 302 -9.96 1.06 3.07
N THR A 303 -8.91 0.30 2.73
CA THR A 303 -8.15 0.51 1.48
C THR A 303 -9.01 0.39 0.21
N VAL A 304 -10.11 -0.38 0.27
CA VAL A 304 -11.07 -0.47 -0.83
C VAL A 304 -11.65 0.92 -1.13
N PHE A 305 -12.13 1.62 -0.11
CA PHE A 305 -12.67 2.96 -0.28
C PHE A 305 -11.57 3.98 -0.56
N LEU A 306 -10.42 3.84 0.09
CA LEU A 306 -9.35 4.83 0.01
C LEU A 306 -8.57 4.80 -1.31
N PHE A 307 -8.52 3.67 -2.02
CA PHE A 307 -7.72 3.52 -3.25
C PHE A 307 -8.53 3.06 -4.46
N VAL A 308 -9.42 2.08 -4.33
CA VAL A 308 -10.19 1.54 -5.47
C VAL A 308 -11.18 2.60 -5.98
N VAL A 309 -11.93 3.22 -5.07
CA VAL A 309 -12.90 4.28 -5.44
C VAL A 309 -12.21 5.48 -6.11
N PRO A 310 -11.15 6.09 -5.54
CA PRO A 310 -10.39 7.11 -6.24
C PRO A 310 -9.81 6.64 -7.58
N GLY A 311 -9.34 5.39 -7.69
CA GLY A 311 -8.87 4.82 -8.96
C GLY A 311 -9.96 4.80 -10.03
N MET A 312 -11.16 4.35 -9.67
CA MET A 312 -12.33 4.35 -10.56
C MET A 312 -12.73 5.77 -10.97
N ILE A 313 -12.75 6.71 -10.03
CA ILE A 313 -13.09 8.12 -10.31
C ILE A 313 -12.03 8.77 -11.21
N SER A 314 -10.75 8.44 -11.00
CA SER A 314 -9.67 8.94 -11.85
C SER A 314 -9.89 8.54 -13.31
N ARG A 315 -10.28 7.29 -13.59
CA ARG A 315 -10.64 6.85 -14.95
C ARG A 315 -11.80 7.64 -15.54
N ILE A 316 -12.79 8.03 -14.74
CA ILE A 316 -13.92 8.86 -15.19
C ILE A 316 -13.44 10.25 -15.64
N PHE A 317 -12.51 10.86 -14.90
CA PHE A 317 -12.00 12.19 -15.23
C PHE A 317 -10.99 12.20 -16.37
N TYR A 318 -10.16 11.16 -16.48
CA TYR A 318 -9.05 11.11 -17.43
C TYR A 318 -9.03 9.79 -18.24
N PRO A 319 -10.11 9.47 -18.98
CA PRO A 319 -10.24 8.21 -19.68
C PRO A 319 -9.20 8.03 -20.79
N ASP A 320 -8.83 9.09 -21.51
CA ASP A 320 -7.84 9.02 -22.60
C ASP A 320 -6.43 8.67 -22.12
N GLU A 321 -6.09 9.03 -20.88
CA GLU A 321 -4.80 8.72 -20.26
C GLU A 321 -4.82 7.38 -19.52
N ILE A 322 -5.88 7.10 -18.75
CA ILE A 322 -5.92 5.97 -17.81
C ILE A 322 -6.47 4.69 -18.46
N ALA A 323 -7.49 4.82 -19.32
CA ALA A 323 -8.14 3.70 -20.00
C ALA A 323 -7.49 3.41 -21.36
N CYS A 324 -6.17 3.60 -21.45
CA CYS A 324 -5.45 3.42 -22.69
C CYS A 324 -5.39 1.97 -23.15
N ALA A 325 -5.75 1.74 -24.41
CA ALA A 325 -5.82 0.44 -25.06
C ALA A 325 -4.90 0.30 -26.29
N ASP A 326 -4.41 1.41 -26.83
CA ASP A 326 -3.49 1.44 -27.96
C ASP A 326 -2.05 1.47 -27.45
N PRO A 327 -1.22 0.44 -27.73
CA PRO A 327 0.16 0.36 -27.23
C PRO A 327 1.00 1.61 -27.50
N SER A 328 0.84 2.24 -28.66
CA SER A 328 1.61 3.44 -29.02
C SER A 328 1.24 4.64 -28.16
N LYS A 329 -0.06 4.85 -27.95
CA LYS A 329 -0.57 5.92 -27.08
C LYS A 329 -0.21 5.67 -25.61
N CYS A 330 -0.23 4.41 -25.18
CA CYS A 330 0.09 4.08 -23.79
C CYS A 330 1.58 4.33 -23.52
N GLU A 331 2.45 4.05 -24.50
CA GLU A 331 3.86 4.42 -24.44
C GLU A 331 4.04 5.94 -24.33
N ASP A 332 3.34 6.72 -25.15
CA ASP A 332 3.42 8.19 -25.12
C ASP A 332 2.92 8.79 -23.79
N VAL A 333 1.91 8.19 -23.16
CA VAL A 333 1.29 8.70 -21.93
C VAL A 333 2.06 8.28 -20.68
N CYS A 334 2.46 7.01 -20.58
CA CYS A 334 2.97 6.43 -19.34
C CYS A 334 4.23 5.55 -19.49
N ASP A 335 4.88 5.56 -20.66
CA ASP A 335 6.09 4.76 -20.94
C ASP A 335 5.85 3.25 -20.71
N ASN A 336 4.62 2.81 -21.00
CA ASN A 336 4.20 1.42 -20.85
C ASN A 336 3.11 1.02 -21.87
N ALA A 337 3.52 0.34 -22.93
CA ALA A 337 2.66 -0.25 -23.94
C ALA A 337 1.56 -1.21 -23.41
N ALA A 338 1.71 -1.78 -22.21
CA ALA A 338 0.72 -2.70 -21.65
C ALA A 338 -0.51 -2.01 -21.03
N GLY A 339 -0.43 -0.70 -20.77
CA GLY A 339 -1.55 0.09 -20.24
C GLY A 339 -1.15 1.01 -19.08
N CYS A 340 -1.95 2.06 -18.91
CA CYS A 340 -1.67 3.18 -18.00
C CYS A 340 -2.58 3.24 -16.77
N SER A 341 -3.30 2.16 -16.43
CA SER A 341 -4.21 2.19 -15.28
C SER A 341 -3.49 2.50 -13.96
N ASN A 342 -2.24 2.05 -13.81
CA ASN A 342 -1.41 2.25 -12.62
C ASN A 342 -1.12 3.73 -12.28
N ILE A 343 -1.20 4.66 -13.24
CA ILE A 343 -1.02 6.09 -12.94
C ILE A 343 -2.28 6.76 -12.38
N ALA A 344 -3.42 6.05 -12.32
CA ALA A 344 -4.71 6.60 -11.92
C ALA A 344 -4.69 7.36 -10.60
N TYR A 345 -4.10 6.79 -9.54
CA TYR A 345 -4.05 7.45 -8.24
C TYR A 345 -3.18 8.70 -8.26
N THR A 346 -1.99 8.61 -8.87
CA THR A 346 -1.04 9.71 -8.94
C THR A 346 -1.60 10.88 -9.75
N VAL A 347 -2.23 10.61 -10.90
CA VAL A 347 -2.88 11.64 -11.73
C VAL A 347 -3.99 12.34 -10.95
N LEU A 348 -4.81 11.58 -10.22
CA LEU A 348 -5.88 12.16 -9.41
C LEU A 348 -5.33 13.03 -8.28
N VAL A 349 -4.28 12.58 -7.58
CA VAL A 349 -3.62 13.35 -6.53
C VAL A 349 -3.08 14.67 -7.08
N LEU A 350 -2.33 14.62 -8.17
CA LEU A 350 -1.70 15.81 -8.75
C LEU A 350 -2.72 16.85 -9.22
N ARG A 351 -3.80 16.39 -9.88
CA ARG A 351 -4.77 17.30 -10.51
C ARG A 351 -5.93 17.73 -9.62
N LEU A 352 -6.30 16.93 -8.63
CA LEU A 352 -7.47 17.19 -7.78
C LEU A 352 -7.09 17.74 -6.39
N MET A 353 -5.90 17.41 -5.86
CA MET A 353 -5.52 17.99 -4.57
C MET A 353 -5.29 19.50 -4.74
N PRO A 354 -5.88 20.33 -3.87
CA PRO A 354 -5.65 21.75 -3.91
C PRO A 354 -4.20 22.04 -3.50
N THR A 355 -3.31 22.16 -4.48
CA THR A 355 -2.13 23.03 -4.31
C THR A 355 -2.64 24.46 -4.14
N GLY A 356 -1.81 25.35 -3.59
CA GLY A 356 -2.18 26.69 -3.13
C GLY A 356 -2.89 27.59 -4.16
N LYS A 357 -3.11 27.15 -5.41
CA LYS A 357 -4.11 27.68 -6.36
C LYS A 357 -4.47 26.73 -7.53
N ALA A 358 -4.57 25.40 -7.37
CA ALA A 358 -5.08 24.53 -8.46
C ALA A 358 -6.50 24.92 -8.94
N GLN A 359 -7.29 25.57 -8.09
CA GLN A 359 -8.58 26.18 -8.43
C GLN A 359 -8.51 27.36 -9.41
N ALA A 360 -7.35 28.00 -9.60
CA ALA A 360 -7.24 29.17 -10.46
C ALA A 360 -7.24 28.81 -11.95
N ARG A 361 -6.72 27.64 -12.35
CA ARG A 361 -6.67 27.24 -13.77
C ARG A 361 -7.96 26.62 -14.29
N GLN A 362 -8.70 25.87 -13.47
CA GLN A 362 -9.97 25.27 -13.89
C GLN A 362 -11.06 26.34 -14.14
N LYS A 363 -11.02 27.48 -13.41
CA LYS A 363 -11.90 28.63 -13.70
C LYS A 363 -11.55 29.38 -14.99
N THR A 364 -10.29 29.37 -15.43
CA THR A 364 -9.87 30.10 -16.66
C THR A 364 -10.08 29.30 -17.94
N GLN A 365 -10.37 27.99 -17.88
CA GLN A 365 -10.76 27.20 -19.06
C GLN A 365 -12.28 27.01 -19.21
N LEU A 366 -13.06 27.40 -18.19
CA LEU A 366 -14.53 27.38 -18.17
C LEU A 366 -15.14 28.79 -18.18
N THR A 367 -14.32 29.83 -18.41
CA THR A 367 -14.72 31.18 -18.85
C THR A 367 -14.00 31.48 -20.14
#